data_AF-A0A7V0ZMF3-F1
#
_entry.id   AF-A0A7V0ZMF3-F1
#
_cell.length_a   1.000
_cell.length_b   1.000
_cell.length_c   1.000
_cell.angle_alpha   90.00
_cell.angle_beta   90.00
_cell.angle_gamma   90.00
#
_symmetry.space_group_name_H-M   'P 1'
#
loop_
_entity.id
_entity.type
_entity.pdbx_description
1 polymer ?
#
loop_
_entity_poly.entity_id
_entity_poly.type
_entity_poly.pdbx_seq_one_letter_code
_entity_poly.pdbx_strand_id
1 'polypeptide(L)'
;MRKSRKLKKLEKQMNTSTSYEAWCEAATGHDELSGQKRWREVDQTGQYDYAQIRLRLDRLRSLRARHDYHGLLFTLNEGIHGNMGGMGRSSLYHRAKFGTKKLIEQYIDEIDDSLRFLAELESDDIDLQEKLDFFYRANVCYGRTALMLSGGGVLGFYHLGVVKAMLDE
;
A
#
# COMPACT_ATOMS: atom_id res chain seq x y z
N MET A 1 11.22 -18.93 26.61
CA MET A 1 10.11 -18.37 27.42
C MET A 1 10.03 -16.83 27.44
N ARG A 2 11.14 -16.08 27.64
CA ARG A 2 11.12 -14.60 27.75
C ARG A 2 10.56 -13.85 26.52
N LYS A 3 10.91 -14.31 25.31
CA LYS A 3 10.47 -13.72 24.03
C LYS A 3 8.95 -13.82 23.83
N SER A 4 8.37 -15.00 24.05
CA SER A 4 6.93 -15.24 23.91
C SER A 4 6.10 -14.37 24.88
N ARG A 5 6.55 -14.21 26.13
CA ARG A 5 5.87 -13.32 27.10
C ARG A 5 5.85 -11.86 26.66
N LYS A 6 6.95 -11.38 26.06
CA LYS A 6 7.04 -10.01 25.52
C LYS A 6 6.12 -9.81 24.30
N LEU A 7 6.05 -10.79 23.39
CA LEU A 7 5.12 -10.75 22.25
C LEU A 7 3.66 -10.70 22.71
N LYS A 8 3.27 -11.55 23.68
CA LYS A 8 1.92 -11.50 24.28
C LYS A 8 1.60 -10.15 24.93
N LYS A 9 2.60 -9.48 25.52
CA LYS A 9 2.43 -8.14 26.09
C LYS A 9 2.12 -7.11 24.98
N LEU A 10 2.85 -7.16 23.86
CA LEU A 10 2.63 -6.27 22.72
C LEU A 10 1.27 -6.53 22.06
N GLU A 11 0.87 -7.80 21.90
CA GLU A 11 -0.47 -8.15 21.42
C GLU A 11 -1.58 -7.63 22.34
N LYS A 12 -1.37 -7.73 23.67
CA LYS A 12 -2.30 -7.13 24.62
C LYS A 12 -2.35 -5.61 24.47
N GLN A 13 -1.20 -4.95 24.32
CA GLN A 13 -1.14 -3.50 24.10
C GLN A 13 -1.93 -3.11 22.86
N MET A 14 -1.68 -3.74 21.71
CA MET A 14 -2.44 -3.53 20.47
C MET A 14 -3.96 -3.68 20.69
N ASN A 15 -4.41 -4.73 21.37
CA ASN A 15 -5.83 -4.98 21.60
C ASN A 15 -6.48 -3.97 22.57
N THR A 16 -5.69 -3.26 23.38
CA THR A 16 -6.18 -2.28 24.35
C THR A 16 -5.85 -0.83 23.96
N SER A 17 -5.18 -0.61 22.83
CA SER A 17 -4.84 0.72 22.33
C SER A 17 -6.12 1.48 22.00
N THR A 18 -6.15 2.76 22.35
CA THR A 18 -7.27 3.67 22.08
C THR A 18 -6.96 4.71 21.00
N SER A 19 -5.75 4.66 20.43
CA SER A 19 -5.34 5.47 19.28
C SER A 19 -4.57 4.62 18.28
N TYR A 20 -4.64 5.01 17.00
CA TYR A 20 -3.89 4.38 15.93
C TYR A 20 -2.39 4.46 16.19
N GLU A 21 -1.87 5.60 16.61
CA GLU A 21 -0.44 5.79 16.90
C GLU A 21 0.08 4.77 17.92
N ALA A 22 -0.60 4.60 19.06
CA ALA A 22 -0.22 3.65 20.10
C ALA A 22 -0.32 2.20 19.60
N TRP A 23 -1.30 1.90 18.73
CA TRP A 23 -1.39 0.61 18.07
C TRP A 23 -0.22 0.37 17.11
N CYS A 24 0.18 1.38 16.31
CA CYS A 24 1.28 1.33 15.36
C CYS A 24 2.62 1.04 16.06
N GLU A 25 2.89 1.72 17.17
CA GLU A 25 4.09 1.50 17.98
C GLU A 25 4.16 0.06 18.49
N ALA A 26 3.05 -0.45 19.05
CA ALA A 26 2.99 -1.81 19.57
C ALA A 26 3.12 -2.85 18.45
N ALA A 27 2.47 -2.64 17.30
CA ALA A 27 2.54 -3.50 16.12
C ALA A 27 3.95 -3.54 15.52
N THR A 28 4.61 -2.39 15.40
CA THR A 28 5.99 -2.28 14.91
C THR A 28 6.97 -2.96 15.86
N GLY A 29 6.81 -2.73 17.17
CA GLY A 29 7.60 -3.43 18.18
C GLY A 29 7.39 -4.95 18.18
N HIS A 30 6.17 -5.41 17.85
CA HIS A 30 5.88 -6.83 17.66
C HIS A 30 6.61 -7.39 16.44
N ASP A 31 6.57 -6.69 15.31
CA ASP A 31 7.26 -7.09 14.08
C ASP A 31 8.78 -7.16 14.26
N GLU A 32 9.37 -6.21 15.00
CA GLU A 32 10.78 -6.22 15.36
C GLU A 32 11.14 -7.42 16.21
N LEU A 33 10.39 -7.65 17.30
CA LEU A 33 10.70 -8.73 18.22
C LEU A 33 10.46 -10.09 17.58
N SER A 34 9.39 -10.27 16.81
CA SER A 34 9.05 -11.52 16.14
C SER A 34 9.98 -11.84 14.95
N GLY A 35 10.67 -10.83 14.42
CA GLY A 35 11.52 -10.93 13.24
C GLY A 35 10.78 -10.69 11.93
N GLN A 36 9.50 -10.32 11.99
CA GLN A 36 8.71 -10.00 10.80
C GLN A 36 9.18 -8.70 10.14
N LYS A 37 9.80 -7.76 10.87
CA LYS A 37 10.45 -6.59 10.27
C LYS A 37 11.50 -7.00 9.22
N ARG A 38 12.39 -7.93 9.57
CA ARG A 38 13.38 -8.48 8.62
C ARG A 38 12.70 -9.19 7.45
N TRP A 39 11.60 -9.90 7.69
CA TRP A 39 10.83 -10.49 6.59
C TRP A 39 10.25 -9.43 5.65
N ARG A 40 9.79 -8.28 6.16
CA ARG A 40 9.30 -7.17 5.32
C ARG A 40 10.42 -6.56 4.47
N GLU A 41 11.62 -6.44 5.03
CA GLU A 41 12.81 -5.88 4.36
C GLU A 41 13.39 -6.78 3.27
N VAL A 42 13.29 -8.10 3.41
CA VAL A 42 13.79 -9.04 2.40
C VAL A 42 12.75 -9.22 1.29
N ASP A 43 13.07 -8.77 0.08
CA ASP A 43 12.20 -8.90 -1.10
C ASP A 43 11.87 -10.36 -1.43
N GLN A 44 12.92 -11.19 -1.45
CA GLN A 44 12.94 -12.53 -2.01
C GLN A 44 11.95 -13.45 -1.29
N THR A 45 11.00 -13.99 -2.05
CA THR A 45 10.05 -15.00 -1.60
C THR A 45 9.32 -15.59 -2.80
N GLY A 46 8.78 -16.80 -2.67
CA GLY A 46 7.87 -17.38 -3.66
C GLY A 46 6.43 -16.84 -3.58
N GLN A 47 6.15 -15.90 -2.67
CA GLN A 47 4.80 -15.38 -2.45
C GLN A 47 4.35 -14.37 -3.53
N TYR A 48 5.27 -13.71 -4.22
CA TYR A 48 5.01 -12.77 -5.32
C TYR A 48 6.25 -12.68 -6.22
N ASP A 49 6.10 -12.16 -7.44
CA ASP A 49 7.21 -11.92 -8.36
C ASP A 49 7.98 -10.64 -7.97
N TYR A 50 8.83 -10.79 -6.95
CA TYR A 50 9.62 -9.68 -6.42
C TYR A 50 10.58 -9.09 -7.46
N ALA A 51 11.10 -9.91 -8.39
CA ALA A 51 12.03 -9.46 -9.42
C ALA A 51 11.33 -8.52 -10.41
N GLN A 52 10.11 -8.89 -10.84
CA GLN A 52 9.30 -8.03 -11.71
C GLN A 52 8.93 -6.71 -11.02
N ILE A 53 8.53 -6.75 -9.74
CA ILE A 53 8.17 -5.53 -9.00
C ILE A 53 9.40 -4.61 -8.83
N ARG A 54 10.56 -5.16 -8.47
CA ARG A 54 11.81 -4.38 -8.37
C ARG A 54 12.19 -3.72 -9.68
N LEU A 55 12.15 -4.47 -10.79
CA LEU A 55 12.43 -3.94 -12.13
C LEU A 55 11.49 -2.78 -12.49
N ARG A 56 10.19 -2.91 -12.22
CA ARG A 56 9.20 -1.86 -12.49
C ARG A 56 9.42 -0.64 -11.61
N LEU A 57 9.68 -0.83 -10.31
CA LEU A 57 10.01 0.25 -9.38
C LEU A 57 11.22 1.06 -9.87
N ASP A 58 12.31 0.37 -10.20
CA ASP A 58 13.55 1.03 -10.63
C ASP A 58 13.36 1.77 -11.97
N ARG A 59 12.53 1.22 -12.87
CA ARG A 59 12.15 1.88 -14.13
C ARG A 59 11.36 3.17 -13.89
N LEU A 60 10.33 3.14 -13.03
CA LEU A 60 9.55 4.34 -12.70
C LEU A 60 10.43 5.44 -12.09
N ARG A 61 11.27 5.07 -11.12
CA ARG A 61 12.23 6.00 -10.50
C ARG A 61 13.18 6.64 -11.50
N SER A 62 13.72 5.82 -12.42
CA SER A 62 14.64 6.30 -13.45
C SER A 62 13.97 7.24 -14.46
N LEU A 63 12.71 6.96 -14.83
CA LEU A 63 11.94 7.82 -15.74
C LEU A 63 11.60 9.15 -15.07
N ARG A 64 11.11 9.11 -13.83
CA ARG A 64 10.78 10.31 -13.05
C ARG A 64 12.01 11.19 -12.80
N ALA A 65 13.13 10.59 -12.39
CA ALA A 65 14.38 11.33 -12.15
C ALA A 65 14.97 12.00 -13.40
N ARG A 66 14.67 11.48 -14.59
CA ARG A 66 15.11 12.05 -15.87
C ARG A 66 14.08 12.97 -16.51
N HIS A 67 12.94 13.21 -15.85
CA HIS A 67 11.82 13.97 -16.41
C HIS A 67 11.33 13.42 -17.76
N ASP A 68 11.41 12.10 -17.94
CA ASP A 68 10.93 11.43 -19.16
C ASP A 68 9.41 11.21 -19.05
N TYR A 69 8.65 12.27 -19.33
CA TYR A 69 7.20 12.30 -19.11
C TYR A 69 6.45 11.29 -19.99
N HIS A 70 6.77 11.21 -21.27
CA HIS A 70 6.16 10.23 -22.17
C HIS A 70 6.54 8.80 -21.78
N GLY A 71 7.79 8.54 -21.42
CA GLY A 71 8.21 7.22 -20.94
C GLY A 71 7.51 6.82 -19.65
N LEU A 72 7.28 7.76 -18.74
CA LEU A 72 6.54 7.55 -17.50
C LEU A 72 5.06 7.25 -17.78
N LEU A 73 4.40 8.07 -18.61
CA LEU A 73 3.01 7.88 -19.03
C LEU A 73 2.81 6.53 -19.74
N PHE A 74 3.72 6.16 -20.64
CA PHE A 74 3.71 4.88 -21.32
C PHE A 74 3.86 3.71 -20.32
N THR A 75 4.85 3.77 -19.44
CA THR A 75 5.12 2.69 -18.47
C THR A 75 3.96 2.50 -17.49
N LEU A 76 3.30 3.57 -17.08
CA LEU A 76 2.12 3.54 -16.23
C LEU A 76 0.89 2.98 -16.98
N ASN A 77 0.70 3.33 -18.25
CA ASN A 77 -0.36 2.78 -19.09
C ASN A 77 -0.23 1.26 -19.33
N GLU A 78 1.00 0.72 -19.34
CA GLU A 78 1.25 -0.71 -19.60
C GLU A 78 0.79 -1.65 -18.47
N GLY A 79 0.31 -1.16 -17.32
CA GLY A 79 -0.24 -2.06 -16.31
C GLY A 79 -0.21 -1.59 -14.86
N ILE A 80 -0.68 -0.37 -14.57
CA ILE A 80 -1.08 -0.03 -13.20
C ILE A 80 -2.28 -0.92 -12.80
N HIS A 81 -2.04 -1.90 -11.92
CA HIS A 81 -3.07 -2.78 -11.39
C HIS A 81 -2.71 -3.25 -9.98
N GLY A 82 -3.70 -3.34 -9.08
CA GLY A 82 -3.49 -3.58 -7.65
C GLY A 82 -2.88 -4.95 -7.27
N ASN A 83 -2.83 -5.90 -8.21
CA ASN A 83 -2.27 -7.24 -7.96
C ASN A 83 -1.16 -7.63 -8.95
N MET A 84 -0.43 -6.64 -9.49
CA MET A 84 0.71 -6.94 -10.35
C MET A 84 1.74 -7.84 -9.65
N GLY A 85 2.31 -8.81 -10.37
CA GLY A 85 3.26 -9.76 -9.81
C GLY A 85 2.72 -10.60 -8.65
N GLY A 86 1.42 -10.61 -8.38
CA GLY A 86 0.83 -11.24 -7.19
C GLY A 86 1.04 -10.46 -5.90
N MET A 87 1.39 -9.17 -5.96
CA MET A 87 1.67 -8.34 -4.79
C MET A 87 0.45 -8.15 -3.87
N GLY A 88 -0.76 -8.34 -4.38
CA GLY A 88 -2.02 -8.24 -3.63
C GLY A 88 -2.44 -9.53 -2.91
N ARG A 89 -1.60 -10.58 -2.90
CA ARG A 89 -1.94 -11.84 -2.22
C ARG A 89 -2.10 -11.64 -0.71
N SER A 90 -3.24 -12.07 -0.17
CA SER A 90 -3.60 -11.89 1.26
C SER A 90 -2.56 -12.42 2.24
N SER A 91 -1.84 -13.50 1.90
CA SER A 91 -0.81 -14.10 2.76
C SER A 91 0.38 -13.18 3.02
N LEU A 92 0.63 -12.18 2.17
CA LEU A 92 1.63 -11.14 2.40
C LEU A 92 1.19 -10.18 3.52
N TYR A 93 -0.09 -9.86 3.57
CA TYR A 93 -0.64 -8.85 4.50
C TYR A 93 -0.98 -9.39 5.89
N HIS A 94 -0.96 -10.71 6.09
CA HIS A 94 -1.24 -11.33 7.40
C HIS A 94 0.01 -11.69 8.21
N ARG A 95 1.20 -11.50 7.63
CA ARG A 95 2.45 -12.04 8.20
C ARG A 95 3.10 -11.13 9.22
N ALA A 96 3.13 -9.83 8.95
CA ALA A 96 3.54 -8.80 9.89
C ALA A 96 2.30 -8.09 10.44
N LYS A 97 2.40 -7.47 11.61
CA LYS A 97 1.31 -6.79 12.29
C LYS A 97 1.04 -5.42 11.72
N PHE A 98 2.08 -4.67 11.34
CA PHE A 98 1.90 -3.28 10.92
C PHE A 98 1.81 -3.09 9.40
N GLY A 99 2.50 -3.90 8.60
CA GLY A 99 2.48 -3.74 7.14
C GLY A 99 2.93 -4.97 6.38
N THR A 100 3.38 -4.80 5.14
CA THR A 100 3.75 -5.91 4.25
C THR A 100 5.19 -5.77 3.76
N LYS A 101 5.56 -6.49 2.71
CA LYS A 101 6.85 -6.36 2.04
C LYS A 101 7.15 -4.90 1.69
N LYS A 102 8.32 -4.43 2.09
CA LYS A 102 8.76 -3.05 1.83
C LYS A 102 8.88 -2.73 0.35
N LEU A 103 9.24 -3.71 -0.49
CA LEU A 103 9.23 -3.54 -1.95
C LEU A 103 7.83 -3.23 -2.50
N ILE A 104 6.78 -3.87 -1.98
CA ILE A 104 5.41 -3.61 -2.42
C ILE A 104 4.99 -2.21 -2.01
N GLU A 105 5.26 -1.82 -0.76
CA GLU A 105 5.00 -0.46 -0.26
C GLU A 105 5.71 0.59 -1.13
N GLN A 106 7.02 0.45 -1.35
CA GLN A 106 7.81 1.35 -2.20
C GLN A 106 7.31 1.44 -3.64
N TYR A 107 6.82 0.34 -4.21
CA TYR A 107 6.29 0.33 -5.57
C TYR A 107 4.95 1.07 -5.67
N ILE A 108 4.08 0.91 -4.68
CA ILE A 108 2.82 1.64 -4.60
C ILE A 108 3.09 3.13 -4.40
N ASP A 109 3.99 3.49 -3.49
CA ASP A 109 4.39 4.88 -3.24
C ASP A 109 4.94 5.53 -4.51
N GLU A 110 5.82 4.81 -5.25
CA GLU A 110 6.37 5.32 -6.50
C GLU A 110 5.30 5.53 -7.59
N ILE A 111 4.29 4.67 -7.65
CA ILE A 111 3.14 4.86 -8.55
C ILE A 111 2.37 6.12 -8.16
N ASP A 112 2.02 6.29 -6.88
CA ASP A 112 1.28 7.47 -6.38
C ASP A 112 2.03 8.75 -6.70
N ASP A 113 3.31 8.82 -6.31
CA ASP A 113 4.17 9.96 -6.58
C ASP A 113 4.29 10.24 -8.10
N SER A 114 4.40 9.20 -8.94
CA SER A 114 4.47 9.37 -10.40
C SER A 114 3.17 9.89 -11.00
N LEU A 115 2.02 9.45 -10.48
CA LEU A 115 0.71 9.95 -10.88
C LEU A 115 0.53 11.41 -10.47
N ARG A 116 0.90 11.78 -9.24
CA ARG A 116 0.89 13.18 -8.77
C ARG A 116 1.80 14.06 -9.60
N PHE A 117 3.02 13.59 -9.84
CA PHE A 117 4.00 14.30 -10.66
C PHE A 117 3.48 14.59 -12.08
N LEU A 118 2.85 13.61 -12.74
CA LEU A 118 2.21 13.83 -14.03
C LEU A 118 0.98 14.74 -13.93
N ALA A 119 0.21 14.67 -12.85
CA ALA A 119 -0.98 15.51 -12.64
C ALA A 119 -0.62 16.99 -12.47
N GLU A 120 0.44 17.27 -11.72
CA GLU A 120 0.94 18.62 -11.41
C GLU A 120 1.81 19.21 -12.54
N LEU A 121 2.14 18.42 -13.56
CA LEU A 121 2.89 18.89 -14.71
C LEU A 121 2.11 19.98 -15.48
N GLU A 122 2.64 21.20 -15.50
CA GLU A 122 2.11 22.37 -16.22
C GLU A 122 2.66 22.50 -17.65
N SER A 123 3.64 21.68 -18.05
CA SER A 123 4.26 21.76 -19.38
C SER A 123 3.34 21.22 -20.48
N ASP A 124 3.46 21.80 -21.68
CA ASP A 124 2.83 21.30 -22.90
C ASP A 124 3.49 20.02 -23.47
N ASP A 125 4.43 19.41 -22.74
CA ASP A 125 5.10 18.16 -23.15
C ASP A 125 4.11 16.99 -23.30
N ILE A 126 3.02 16.99 -22.54
CA ILE A 126 1.92 16.03 -22.68
C ILE A 126 0.65 16.81 -22.99
N ASP A 127 -0.01 16.46 -24.09
CA ASP A 127 -1.28 17.05 -24.46
C ASP A 127 -2.35 16.82 -23.37
N LEU A 128 -3.18 17.84 -23.13
CA LEU A 128 -4.20 17.80 -22.09
C LEU A 128 -5.19 16.64 -22.29
N GLN A 129 -5.59 16.37 -23.54
CA GLN A 129 -6.51 15.27 -23.83
C GLN A 129 -5.84 13.93 -23.57
N GLU A 130 -4.58 13.76 -23.98
CA GLU A 130 -3.80 12.55 -23.67
C GLU A 130 -3.69 12.30 -22.16
N LYS A 131 -3.41 13.37 -21.40
CA LYS A 131 -3.32 13.33 -19.93
C LYS A 131 -4.66 12.93 -19.30
N LEU A 132 -5.77 13.52 -19.73
CA LEU A 132 -7.11 13.16 -19.24
C LEU A 132 -7.47 11.70 -19.54
N ASP A 133 -7.22 11.25 -20.77
CA ASP A 133 -7.48 9.88 -21.20
C ASP A 133 -6.63 8.87 -20.43
N PHE A 134 -5.38 9.22 -20.12
CA PHE A 134 -4.52 8.45 -19.23
C PHE A 134 -5.13 8.31 -17.83
N PHE A 135 -5.46 9.40 -17.15
CA PHE A 135 -5.98 9.35 -15.79
C PHE A 135 -7.35 8.64 -15.71
N TYR A 136 -8.21 8.81 -16.72
CA TYR A 136 -9.46 8.08 -16.80
C TYR A 136 -9.21 6.56 -16.84
N ARG A 137 -8.31 6.10 -17.71
CA ARG A 137 -7.94 4.68 -17.82
C ARG A 137 -7.29 4.16 -16.54
N ALA A 138 -6.34 4.91 -15.97
CA ALA A 138 -5.67 4.53 -14.72
C ALA A 138 -6.70 4.32 -13.59
N ASN A 139 -7.67 5.24 -13.45
CA ASN A 139 -8.75 5.12 -12.47
C ASN A 139 -9.64 3.89 -12.72
N VAL A 140 -9.94 3.53 -13.97
CA VAL A 140 -10.70 2.32 -14.30
C VAL A 140 -9.89 1.05 -13.98
N CYS A 141 -8.61 1.01 -14.36
CA CYS A 141 -7.75 -0.17 -14.20
C CYS A 141 -7.34 -0.45 -12.75
N TYR A 142 -7.07 0.61 -11.97
CA TYR A 142 -6.68 0.48 -10.57
C TYR A 142 -7.89 0.26 -9.66
N GLY A 143 -9.04 0.83 -10.03
CA GLY A 143 -10.28 0.71 -9.29
C GLY A 143 -10.35 1.69 -8.11
N ARG A 144 -11.34 1.45 -7.25
CA ARG A 144 -11.63 2.29 -6.07
C ARG A 144 -11.74 1.41 -4.84
N THR A 145 -11.22 1.87 -3.71
CA THR A 145 -11.42 1.21 -2.43
C THR A 145 -12.91 1.28 -2.06
N ALA A 146 -13.44 0.19 -1.53
CA ALA A 146 -14.82 0.11 -1.05
C ALA A 146 -14.85 -0.46 0.36
N LEU A 147 -15.62 0.17 1.25
CA LEU A 147 -15.95 -0.34 2.57
C LEU A 147 -17.32 -1.01 2.51
N MET A 148 -17.37 -2.32 2.79
CA MET A 148 -18.61 -3.09 2.78
C MET A 148 -19.05 -3.43 4.21
N LEU A 149 -20.18 -2.88 4.62
CA LEU A 149 -20.76 -3.06 5.94
C LEU A 149 -22.02 -3.93 5.82
N SER A 150 -21.94 -5.17 6.28
CA SER A 150 -23.04 -6.14 6.19
C SER A 150 -23.77 -6.26 7.53
N GLY A 151 -25.11 -6.34 7.49
CA GLY A 151 -25.99 -6.34 8.66
C GLY A 151 -26.66 -4.99 8.91
N GLY A 152 -27.93 -5.00 9.32
CA GLY A 152 -28.77 -3.80 9.50
C GLY A 152 -29.58 -3.82 10.80
N GLY A 153 -30.59 -2.95 10.88
CA GLY A 153 -31.40 -2.77 12.10
C GLY A 153 -30.54 -2.27 13.26
N VAL A 154 -30.73 -2.84 14.46
CA VAL A 154 -29.99 -2.44 15.67
C VAL A 154 -28.49 -2.74 15.56
N LEU A 155 -28.09 -3.80 14.84
CA LEU A 155 -26.66 -4.11 14.65
C LEU A 155 -25.96 -3.12 13.71
N GLY A 156 -26.73 -2.36 12.91
CA GLY A 156 -26.18 -1.34 12.02
C GLY A 156 -25.48 -0.20 12.77
N PHE A 157 -25.83 0.05 14.04
CA PHE A 157 -25.18 1.07 14.86
C PHE A 157 -23.70 0.75 15.15
N TYR A 158 -23.29 -0.53 15.11
CA TYR A 158 -21.87 -0.88 15.24
C TYR A 158 -21.03 -0.34 14.09
N HIS A 159 -21.59 -0.28 12.88
CA HIS A 159 -20.89 0.24 11.72
C HIS A 159 -20.55 1.72 11.86
N LEU A 160 -21.41 2.51 12.52
CA LEU A 160 -21.14 3.93 12.80
C LEU A 160 -19.90 4.10 13.69
N GLY A 161 -19.72 3.20 14.66
CA GLY A 161 -18.51 3.19 15.49
C GLY A 161 -17.25 2.97 14.67
N VAL A 162 -17.29 2.02 13.73
CA VAL A 162 -16.16 1.74 12.82
C VAL A 162 -15.87 2.93 11.92
N VAL A 163 -16.89 3.49 11.25
CA VAL A 163 -16.72 4.64 10.35
C VAL A 163 -16.20 5.85 11.11
N LYS A 164 -16.72 6.12 12.31
CA LYS A 164 -16.24 7.21 13.15
C LYS A 164 -14.76 7.01 13.52
N ALA A 165 -14.37 5.82 13.95
CA ALA A 165 -12.98 5.52 14.26
C ALA A 165 -12.04 5.68 13.04
N MET A 166 -12.52 5.42 11.83
CA MET A 166 -11.75 5.66 10.59
C MET A 166 -11.70 7.13 10.16
N LEU A 167 -12.61 7.98 10.66
CA LEU A 167 -12.64 9.42 10.36
C LEU A 167 -11.86 10.24 11.38
N ASP A 168 -11.82 9.78 12.63
CA ASP A 168 -11.12 10.44 13.74
C ASP A 168 -9.59 10.21 13.67
N GLU A 169 -9.13 9.29 12.83
CA GLU A 169 -7.72 8.92 12.56
C GLU A 169 -7.33 9.32 11.12
#